data_AF-A0A0I9U3R3-F1
#
_entry.id   AF-A0A0I9U3R3-F1
#
_cell.length_a   1.000
_cell.length_b   1.000
_cell.length_c   1.000
_cell.angle_alpha   90.00
_cell.angle_beta   90.00
_cell.angle_gamma   90.00
#
_symmetry.space_group_name_H-M   'P 1'
#
loop_
_entity.id
_entity.type
_entity.pdbx_description
1 polymer ?
#
loop_
_entity_poly.entity_id
_entity_poly.type
_entity_poly.pdbx_seq_one_letter_code
_entity_poly.pdbx_strand_id
1 'polypeptide(L)'
;MPLDDPGPPKPRYRNALGAGLALLGLAVMSLIALLLFNVLGNWVFAVKLEEGYFPPNSGSVVRSGRIAVLAATVLIPVAAGLGASTVAVRPHPFVQVVAAITLAVIIPVLLVVWLCYGLVF
;
A
#
# COMPACT_ATOMS: atom_id res chain seq x y z
N MET A 1 21.07 45.37 17.78
CA MET A 1 20.79 44.18 18.61
C MET A 1 19.66 43.45 17.91
N PRO A 2 19.93 42.36 17.18
CA PRO A 2 18.86 41.64 16.50
C PRO A 2 18.02 40.90 17.55
N LEU A 3 16.70 41.08 17.49
CA LEU A 3 15.74 40.34 18.29
C LEU A 3 15.76 38.89 17.77
N ASP A 4 16.33 37.98 18.55
CA ASP A 4 16.13 36.55 18.40
C ASP A 4 14.65 36.27 18.64
N ASP A 5 13.85 36.29 17.58
CA ASP A 5 12.48 35.80 17.60
C ASP A 5 12.55 34.28 17.75
N PRO A 6 12.21 33.68 18.90
CA PRO A 6 12.21 32.24 19.03
C PRO A 6 11.00 31.75 18.25
N GLY A 7 11.23 31.38 16.99
CA GLY A 7 10.21 30.84 16.11
C GLY A 7 9.39 29.75 16.81
N PRO A 8 8.14 29.51 16.36
CA PRO A 8 7.14 28.73 17.10
C PRO A 8 7.73 27.41 17.61
N PRO A 9 7.45 27.04 18.87
CA PRO A 9 8.08 25.89 19.51
C PRO A 9 7.85 24.64 18.66
N LYS A 10 8.95 24.03 18.20
CA LYS A 10 8.90 22.77 17.45
C LYS A 10 8.19 21.73 18.32
N PRO A 11 7.08 21.13 17.88
CA PRO A 11 6.36 20.14 18.69
C PRO A 11 7.28 18.95 19.00
N ARG A 12 7.46 18.66 20.29
CA ARG A 12 8.37 17.61 20.80
C ARG A 12 8.09 16.21 20.23
N TYR A 13 6.86 15.93 19.81
CA TYR A 13 6.42 14.62 19.32
C TYR A 13 6.22 14.51 17.79
N ARG A 14 6.55 15.55 17.01
CA ARG A 14 6.38 15.54 15.54
C ARG A 14 7.08 14.36 14.85
N ASN A 15 8.27 14.00 15.33
CA ASN A 15 9.05 12.90 14.77
C ASN A 15 8.44 11.52 15.07
N ALA A 16 7.87 11.34 16.27
CA ALA A 16 7.21 10.10 16.66
C ALA A 16 5.92 9.87 15.87
N LEU A 17 5.14 10.94 15.65
CA LEU A 17 3.94 10.89 14.80
C LEU A 17 4.28 10.56 13.35
N GLY A 18 5.30 11.21 12.77
CA GLY A 18 5.76 10.91 11.42
C GLY A 18 6.28 9.48 11.28
N ALA A 19 7.04 8.98 12.25
CA ALA A 19 7.52 7.60 12.25
C ALA A 19 6.38 6.58 12.38
N GLY A 20 5.40 6.84 13.25
CA GLY A 20 4.22 5.98 13.40
C GLY A 20 3.37 5.91 12.14
N LEU A 21 3.10 7.05 11.51
CA LEU A 21 2.38 7.10 10.24
C LEU A 21 3.14 6.38 9.11
N ALA A 22 4.47 6.46 9.09
CA ALA A 22 5.30 5.78 8.10
C ALA A 22 5.31 4.25 8.30
N LEU A 23 5.43 3.79 9.55
CA LEU A 23 5.32 2.37 9.89
C LEU A 23 3.94 1.82 9.57
N LEU A 24 2.88 2.58 9.85
CA LEU A 24 1.52 2.18 9.51
C LEU A 24 1.34 2.12 7.99
N GLY A 25 1.82 3.10 7.24
CA GLY A 25 1.81 3.08 5.77
C GLY A 25 2.53 1.87 5.20
N LEU A 26 3.70 1.53 5.76
CA LEU A 26 4.48 0.37 5.34
C LEU A 26 3.78 -0.95 5.68
N ALA A 27 3.14 -1.05 6.85
CA ALA A 27 2.33 -2.21 7.22
C ALA A 27 1.14 -2.41 6.27
N VAL A 28 0.43 -1.33 5.92
CA VAL A 28 -0.66 -1.38 4.94
C VAL A 28 -0.16 -1.82 3.56
N MET A 29 0.97 -1.27 3.10
CA MET A 29 1.57 -1.68 1.83
C MET A 29 2.01 -3.15 1.83
N SER A 30 2.57 -3.63 2.94
CA SER A 30 2.91 -5.05 3.10
C SER A 30 1.67 -5.94 3.02
N LEU A 31 0.57 -5.53 3.66
CA LEU A 31 -0.69 -6.25 3.59
C LEU A 31 -1.25 -6.29 2.16
N ILE A 32 -1.23 -5.16 1.44
CA ILE A 32 -1.64 -5.09 0.03
C ILE A 32 -0.80 -6.07 -0.81
N ALA A 33 0.52 -6.05 -0.65
CA ALA A 33 1.42 -6.94 -1.37
C ALA A 33 1.10 -8.41 -1.10
N LEU A 34 0.88 -8.80 0.16
CA LEU A 34 0.52 -10.18 0.54
C LEU A 34 -0.80 -10.62 -0.08
N LEU A 35 -1.82 -9.76 -0.09
CA LEU A 35 -3.13 -10.06 -0.70
C LEU A 35 -2.98 -10.33 -2.20
N LEU A 36 -2.21 -9.50 -2.91
CA LEU A 36 -1.99 -9.64 -4.34
C LEU A 36 -1.10 -10.83 -4.68
N PHE A 37 -0.04 -11.07 -3.91
CA PHE A 37 0.83 -12.23 -4.10
C PHE A 37 0.11 -13.56 -3.85
N ASN A 38 -0.87 -13.59 -2.95
CA ASN A 38 -1.70 -14.77 -2.74
C ASN A 38 -2.54 -15.08 -4.00
N VAL A 39 -3.02 -14.06 -4.71
CA VAL A 39 -3.72 -14.24 -5.99
C VAL A 39 -2.75 -14.67 -7.08
N LEU A 40 -1.62 -13.97 -7.27
CA LEU A 40 -0.64 -14.33 -8.31
C LEU A 40 0.01 -15.70 -8.09
N GLY A 41 0.25 -16.08 -6.84
CA GLY A 41 0.91 -17.32 -6.47
C GLY A 41 -0.02 -18.53 -6.46
N ASN A 42 -1.31 -18.35 -6.69
CA ASN A 42 -2.27 -19.43 -6.66
C ASN A 42 -2.46 -20.04 -8.05
N TRP A 43 -2.22 -21.35 -8.14
CA TRP A 43 -2.27 -22.13 -9.37
C TRP A 43 -3.60 -21.99 -10.13
N VAL A 44 -4.72 -21.80 -9.42
CA VAL A 44 -6.05 -21.59 -10.04
C VAL A 44 -6.06 -20.41 -11.02
N PHE A 45 -5.34 -19.32 -10.71
CA PHE A 45 -5.26 -18.15 -11.58
C PHE A 45 -4.22 -18.31 -12.68
N ALA A 46 -3.18 -19.11 -12.46
CA ALA A 46 -2.24 -19.49 -13.51
C ALA A 46 -2.96 -20.33 -14.59
N VAL A 47 -3.76 -21.31 -14.19
CA VAL A 47 -4.59 -22.10 -15.11
C VAL A 47 -5.56 -21.21 -15.89
N LYS A 48 -6.22 -20.23 -15.25
CA LYS A 48 -7.09 -19.28 -15.97
C LYS A 48 -6.33 -18.48 -17.03
N LEU A 49 -5.07 -18.15 -16.77
CA LEU A 49 -4.21 -17.44 -17.71
C LEU A 49 -3.84 -18.31 -18.92
N GLU A 50 -3.60 -19.60 -18.71
CA GLU A 50 -3.20 -20.55 -19.75
C GLU A 50 -4.39 -21.08 -20.56
N GLU A 51 -5.46 -21.49 -19.87
CA GLU A 51 -6.61 -22.18 -20.45
C GLU A 51 -7.79 -21.24 -20.76
N GLY A 52 -7.78 -20.02 -20.22
CA GLY A 52 -8.84 -19.02 -20.39
C GLY A 52 -10.09 -19.25 -19.54
N TYR A 53 -10.17 -20.36 -18.81
CA TYR A 53 -11.27 -20.67 -17.90
C TYR A 53 -10.77 -21.12 -16.52
N PHE A 54 -11.63 -21.04 -15.50
CA PHE A 54 -11.29 -21.48 -14.16
C PHE A 54 -11.40 -23.00 -14.01
N PRO A 55 -10.45 -23.67 -13.33
CA PRO A 55 -10.53 -25.10 -13.10
C PRO A 55 -11.80 -25.47 -12.29
N PRO A 56 -12.38 -26.67 -12.51
CA PRO A 56 -13.58 -27.11 -11.80
C PRO A 56 -13.36 -27.15 -10.28
N ASN A 57 -14.40 -26.84 -9.50
CA ASN A 57 -14.40 -26.75 -8.03
C ASN A 57 -13.56 -25.59 -7.42
N SER A 58 -13.12 -24.61 -8.22
CA SER A 58 -12.29 -23.48 -7.74
C SER A 58 -13.08 -22.27 -7.24
N GLY A 59 -14.41 -22.36 -7.14
CA GLY A 59 -15.28 -21.21 -6.86
C GLY A 59 -14.97 -20.50 -5.53
N SER A 60 -14.56 -21.25 -4.50
CA SER A 60 -14.14 -20.69 -3.21
C SER A 60 -12.84 -19.88 -3.32
N VAL A 61 -11.88 -20.37 -4.10
CA VAL A 61 -10.59 -19.70 -4.36
C VAL A 61 -10.80 -18.42 -5.17
N VAL A 62 -11.62 -18.46 -6.22
CA VAL A 62 -11.96 -17.29 -7.04
C VAL A 62 -12.66 -16.23 -6.19
N ARG A 63 -13.64 -16.62 -5.36
CA ARG A 63 -14.31 -15.69 -4.45
C ARG A 63 -13.34 -15.06 -3.45
N SER A 64 -12.46 -15.85 -2.84
CA SER A 64 -11.44 -15.35 -1.93
C SER A 64 -10.49 -14.37 -2.62
N GLY A 65 -10.02 -14.70 -3.83
CA GLY A 65 -9.22 -13.81 -4.65
C GLY A 65 -9.92 -12.48 -4.97
N ARG A 66 -11.24 -12.50 -5.21
CA ARG A 66 -12.00 -11.27 -5.53
C ARG A 66 -12.04 -10.36 -4.32
N ILE A 67 -12.29 -10.93 -3.16
CA ILE A 67 -12.30 -10.20 -1.89
C ILE A 67 -10.90 -9.62 -1.62
N ALA A 68 -9.84 -10.40 -1.85
CA ALA A 68 -8.46 -9.93 -1.68
C ALA A 68 -8.12 -8.76 -2.61
N VAL A 69 -8.50 -8.83 -3.89
CA VAL A 69 -8.28 -7.74 -4.85
C VAL A 69 -9.09 -6.51 -4.48
N LEU A 70 -10.37 -6.65 -4.14
CA LEU A 70 -11.21 -5.53 -3.70
C LEU A 70 -10.65 -4.87 -2.44
N ALA A 71 -10.24 -5.67 -1.45
CA ALA A 71 -9.59 -5.17 -0.25
C ALA A 71 -8.30 -4.41 -0.57
N ALA A 72 -7.45 -4.96 -1.45
CA ALA A 72 -6.23 -4.29 -1.90
C ALA A 72 -6.54 -2.95 -2.60
N THR A 73 -7.55 -2.90 -3.47
CA THR A 73 -7.98 -1.66 -4.15
C THR A 73 -8.40 -0.58 -3.15
N VAL A 74 -9.12 -0.95 -2.10
CA VAL A 74 -9.56 0.00 -1.05
C VAL A 74 -8.39 0.41 -0.14
N LEU A 75 -7.41 -0.46 0.10
CA LEU A 75 -6.26 -0.16 0.96
C LEU A 75 -5.22 0.75 0.29
N ILE A 76 -5.10 0.74 -1.04
CA ILE A 76 -4.18 1.63 -1.79
C ILE A 76 -4.36 3.12 -1.43
N PRO A 77 -5.56 3.73 -1.50
CA PRO A 77 -5.72 5.12 -1.15
C PRO A 77 -5.44 5.39 0.34
N VAL A 78 -5.66 4.40 1.22
CA VAL A 78 -5.30 4.50 2.64
C VAL A 78 -3.78 4.58 2.80
N ALA A 79 -3.02 3.71 2.13
CA ALA A 79 -1.56 3.77 2.11
C ALA A 79 -1.03 5.09 1.53
N ALA A 80 -1.64 5.57 0.45
CA ALA A 80 -1.31 6.85 -0.16
C ALA A 80 -1.54 8.02 0.82
N GLY A 81 -2.68 8.03 1.50
CA GLY A 81 -3.03 9.05 2.49
C GLY A 81 -2.09 9.05 3.70
N LEU A 82 -1.69 7.87 4.17
CA LEU A 82 -0.68 7.73 5.22
C LEU A 82 0.68 8.27 4.78
N GLY A 83 1.13 7.91 3.57
CA GLY A 83 2.35 8.45 2.96
C GLY A 83 2.31 9.98 2.84
N ALA A 84 1.23 10.56 2.30
CA ALA A 84 1.08 12.01 2.21
C ALA A 84 1.07 12.70 3.59
N SER A 85 0.42 12.09 4.58
CA SER A 85 0.36 12.60 5.96
C SER A 85 1.74 12.61 6.61
N THR A 86 2.58 11.59 6.37
CA THR A 86 3.96 11.58 6.87
C THR A 86 4.79 12.71 6.28
N VAL A 87 4.62 13.04 4.99
CA VAL A 87 5.34 14.15 4.34
C VAL A 87 4.90 15.50 4.91
N ALA A 88 3.59 15.67 5.13
CA ALA A 88 3.01 16.91 5.68
C ALA A 88 3.54 17.24 7.09
N VAL A 89 3.83 16.22 7.91
CA VAL A 89 4.36 16.40 9.27
C VAL A 89 5.82 16.90 9.29
N ARG A 90 6.49 16.95 8.12
CA ARG A 90 7.93 17.27 7.95
C ARG A 90 8.83 16.61 9.01
N PRO A 91 8.77 15.27 9.15
CA PRO A 91 9.66 14.53 10.04
C PRO A 91 11.10 14.53 9.51
N HIS A 92 11.99 13.90 10.28
CA HIS A 92 13.38 13.65 9.89
C HIS A 92 13.51 13.19 8.42
N PRO A 93 14.54 13.61 7.66
CA PRO A 93 14.68 13.32 6.23
C PRO A 93 14.57 11.84 5.88
N PHE A 94 15.01 10.95 6.77
CA PHE A 94 14.84 9.50 6.61
C PHE A 94 13.36 9.08 6.45
N VAL A 95 12.45 9.64 7.24
CA VAL A 95 11.02 9.33 7.19
C VAL A 95 10.38 9.88 5.91
N GLN A 96 10.87 11.02 5.41
CA GLN A 96 10.44 11.57 4.12
C GLN A 96 10.86 10.69 2.95
N VAL A 97 12.06 10.11 2.99
CA VAL A 97 12.52 9.14 1.97
C VAL A 97 11.65 7.90 1.99
N VAL A 98 11.35 7.34 3.17
CA VAL A 98 10.45 6.18 3.31
C VAL A 98 9.07 6.50 2.73
N ALA A 99 8.52 7.69 3.01
CA ALA A 99 7.24 8.12 2.46
C ALA A 99 7.26 8.26 0.94
N ALA A 100 8.32 8.84 0.38
CA ALA A 100 8.51 8.99 -1.06
C ALA A 100 8.61 7.63 -1.76
N ILE A 101 9.37 6.69 -1.20
CA ILE A 101 9.45 5.31 -1.70
C ILE A 101 8.07 4.65 -1.65
N THR A 102 7.35 4.81 -0.53
CA THR A 102 5.99 4.26 -0.38
C THR A 102 5.06 4.76 -1.49
N LEU A 103 5.11 6.06 -1.80
CA LEU A 103 4.34 6.65 -2.91
C LEU A 103 4.81 6.15 -4.28
N ALA A 104 6.11 5.98 -4.50
CA ALA A 104 6.64 5.46 -5.75
C ALA A 104 6.18 4.02 -6.01
N VAL A 105 6.08 3.19 -4.96
CA VAL A 105 5.64 1.79 -5.04
C VAL A 105 4.14 1.66 -5.33
N ILE A 106 3.33 2.71 -5.15
CA ILE A 106 1.90 2.68 -5.49
C ILE A 106 1.70 2.43 -7.00
N ILE A 107 2.57 2.97 -7.85
CA ILE A 107 2.47 2.82 -9.32
C ILE A 107 2.55 1.34 -9.75
N PRO A 108 3.62 0.58 -9.42
CA PRO A 108 3.67 -0.84 -9.75
C PRO A 108 2.59 -1.64 -9.03
N VAL A 109 2.20 -1.27 -7.80
CA VAL A 109 1.11 -1.95 -7.08
C VAL A 109 -0.23 -1.79 -7.81
N LEU A 110 -0.54 -0.60 -8.35
CA LEU A 110 -1.73 -0.39 -9.16
C LEU A 110 -1.75 -1.27 -10.41
N LEU A 111 -0.62 -1.42 -11.11
CA LEU A 111 -0.50 -2.34 -12.24
C LEU A 111 -0.77 -3.79 -11.82
N VAL A 112 -0.22 -4.23 -10.69
CA VAL A 112 -0.46 -5.57 -10.15
C VAL A 112 -1.94 -5.76 -9.78
N VAL A 113 -2.58 -4.78 -9.14
CA VAL A 113 -4.02 -4.83 -8.85
C VAL A 113 -4.83 -4.96 -10.13
N TRP A 114 -4.48 -4.19 -11.16
CA TRP A 114 -5.19 -4.25 -12.44
C TRP A 114 -5.05 -5.61 -13.11
N LEU A 115 -3.85 -6.19 -13.10
CA LEU A 115 -3.60 -7.55 -13.56
C LEU A 115 -4.40 -8.57 -12.76
N CYS A 116 -4.36 -8.49 -11.42
CA CYS A 116 -5.18 -9.35 -10.55
C CYS A 116 -6.67 -9.20 -10.89
N TYR A 117 -7.15 -7.98 -11.11
CA TYR A 117 -8.54 -7.71 -11.44
C TYR A 117 -8.97 -8.47 -12.71
N GLY A 118 -8.16 -8.45 -13.78
CA GLY A 118 -8.43 -9.25 -14.98
C GLY A 118 -8.35 -10.77 -14.76
N LEU A 119 -7.59 -11.22 -13.77
CA LEU A 119 -7.51 -12.64 -13.40
C LEU A 119 -8.72 -13.10 -12.58
N VAL A 120 -9.27 -12.26 -11.71
CA VAL A 120 -10.35 -12.72 -10.83
C VAL A 120 -11.76 -12.42 -11.35
N PHE A 121 -11.89 -11.40 -12.20
CA PHE A 121 -13.14 -11.04 -12.87
C PHE A 121 -13.18 -11.60 -14.29
#